data_AF-A0A3P6QF78-F1
#
_entry.id   AF-A0A3P6QF78-F1
#
_cell.length_a   1.000
_cell.length_b   1.000
_cell.length_c   1.000
_cell.angle_alpha   90.00
_cell.angle_beta   90.00
_cell.angle_gamma   90.00
#
_symmetry.space_group_name_H-M   'P 1'
#
loop_
_entity.id
_entity.type
_entity.pdbx_description
1 polymer ?
#
loop_
_entity_poly.entity_id
_entity_poly.type
_entity_poly.pdbx_seq_one_letter_code
_entity_poly.pdbx_strand_id
1 'polypeptide(L)'
;MAEGNYPQVRIIVLEKGEHLETIVRRMEKGHFVRFHRGSSLLGVDVEIRTTLTGQEPLKWTEGTDHLAAYCQVECTSAGSFKYTFTADGE
;
A
#
# COMPACT_ATOMS: atom_id res chain seq x y z
N MET A 1 0.73 11.41 30.40
CA MET A 1 -0.42 10.64 29.87
C MET A 1 0.15 9.79 28.77
N ALA A 2 0.14 8.47 28.89
CA ALA A 2 0.61 7.61 27.79
C ALA A 2 -0.46 7.68 26.70
N GLU A 3 -0.20 8.45 25.65
CA GLU A 3 -0.99 8.39 24.42
C GLU A 3 -1.03 6.92 24.01
N GLY A 4 -2.23 6.33 23.99
CA GLY A 4 -2.42 4.96 23.52
C GLY A 4 -1.87 4.90 22.10
N ASN A 5 -0.77 4.19 21.91
CA ASN A 5 -0.07 4.08 20.64
C ASN A 5 -0.87 3.12 19.74
N TYR A 6 -2.06 3.55 19.32
CA TYR A 6 -2.88 2.79 18.39
C TYR A 6 -2.16 2.75 17.05
N PRO A 7 -2.06 1.57 16.41
CA PRO A 7 -1.41 1.46 15.12
C PRO A 7 -2.12 2.35 14.10
N GLN A 8 -1.39 3.32 13.55
CA GLN A 8 -1.93 4.20 12.53
C GLN A 8 -1.94 3.50 11.17
N VAL A 9 -2.97 3.79 10.37
CA VAL A 9 -3.07 3.34 8.99
C VAL A 9 -2.93 4.55 8.07
N ARG A 10 -1.87 4.57 7.25
CA ARG A 10 -1.73 5.55 6.17
C ARG A 10 -2.35 4.98 4.89
N ILE A 11 -3.30 5.71 4.32
CA ILE A 11 -3.99 5.31 3.10
C ILE A 11 -3.30 5.94 1.89
N ILE A 12 -3.01 5.13 0.87
CA ILE A 12 -2.52 5.54 -0.44
C ILE A 12 -3.54 5.07 -1.48
N VAL A 13 -4.06 5.99 -2.27
CA VAL A 13 -4.96 5.69 -3.39
C VAL A 13 -4.13 5.74 -4.66
N LEU A 14 -4.12 4.66 -5.42
CA LEU A 14 -3.34 4.53 -6.65
C LEU A 14 -4.16 5.00 -7.85
N GLU A 15 -3.59 5.84 -8.70
CA GLU A 15 -4.20 6.23 -9.96
C GLU A 15 -3.29 5.90 -11.15
N LYS A 16 -3.88 5.59 -12.31
CA LYS A 16 -3.15 5.34 -13.56
C LYS A 16 -2.31 6.56 -13.95
N GLY A 17 -1.06 6.33 -14.33
CA GLY A 17 -0.12 7.40 -14.68
C GLY A 17 0.82 7.82 -13.54
N GLU A 18 0.62 7.33 -12.31
CA GLU A 18 1.59 7.48 -11.21
C GLU A 18 2.78 6.53 -11.39
N HIS A 19 3.57 6.72 -12.45
CA HIS A 19 4.71 5.86 -12.80
C HIS A 19 6.01 6.26 -12.08
N LEU A 20 6.02 6.31 -10.75
CA LEU A 20 7.26 6.54 -10.01
C LEU A 20 7.35 5.69 -8.74
N GLU A 21 8.52 5.08 -8.56
CA GLU A 21 8.99 4.55 -7.29
C GLU A 21 8.76 5.60 -6.20
N THR A 22 7.75 5.36 -5.36
CA THR A 22 7.29 6.36 -4.41
C THR A 22 7.83 6.03 -3.03
N ILE A 23 8.39 7.04 -2.38
CA ILE A 23 8.99 6.90 -1.05
C ILE A 23 7.95 7.29 0.00
N VAL A 24 7.54 6.32 0.80
CA VAL A 24 6.76 6.57 2.02
C VAL A 24 7.73 6.86 3.15
N ARG A 25 7.65 8.07 3.72
CA ARG A 25 8.56 8.55 4.77
C ARG A 25 7.87 8.65 6.11
N ARG A 26 8.69 8.69 7.17
CA ARG A 26 8.25 8.92 8.57
C ARG A 26 7.22 7.88 9.00
N MET A 27 7.59 6.61 8.87
CA MET A 27 6.77 5.51 9.36
C MET A 27 7.36 4.96 10.65
N GLU A 28 6.47 4.64 11.60
CA GLU A 28 6.83 4.06 12.88
C GLU A 28 6.57 2.55 12.87
N LYS A 29 7.27 1.84 13.76
CA LYS A 29 7.07 0.40 13.90
C LYS A 29 5.64 0.10 14.35
N GLY A 30 4.99 -0.86 13.69
CA GLY A 30 3.60 -1.26 13.97
C GLY A 30 2.55 -0.41 13.25
N HIS A 31 2.94 0.61 12.48
CA HIS A 31 2.02 1.33 11.60
C HIS A 31 1.81 0.56 10.30
N PHE A 32 0.66 0.77 9.68
CA PHE A 32 0.28 0.13 8.43
C PHE A 32 0.23 1.14 7.30
N VAL A 33 0.60 0.70 6.10
CA VAL A 33 0.29 1.40 4.87
C VAL A 33 -0.70 0.56 4.08
N ARG A 34 -1.84 1.15 3.75
CA ARG A 34 -2.94 0.52 3.03
C ARG A 34 -3.09 1.17 1.67
N PHE A 35 -3.09 0.34 0.63
CA PHE A 35 -3.23 0.75 -0.74
C PHE A 35 -4.63 0.42 -1.24
N HIS A 36 -5.26 1.39 -1.90
CA HIS A 36 -6.56 1.25 -2.56
C HIS A 36 -6.40 1.54 -4.05
N ARG A 37 -7.21 0.85 -4.86
CA ARG A 37 -7.34 1.18 -6.29
C ARG A 37 -8.20 2.43 -6.41
N GLY A 38 -7.66 3.45 -7.05
CA GLY A 38 -8.39 4.65 -7.42
C GLY A 38 -9.38 4.40 -8.55
N SER A 39 -10.10 5.45 -8.93
CA SER A 39 -11.19 5.31 -9.92
C SER A 39 -10.67 4.90 -11.30
N SER A 40 -9.45 5.29 -11.66
CA SER A 40 -8.84 4.93 -12.94
C SER A 40 -8.32 3.48 -13.01
N LEU A 41 -8.29 2.77 -11.87
CA LEU A 41 -7.82 1.38 -11.75
C LEU A 41 -8.94 0.40 -11.38
N LEU A 42 -10.20 0.79 -11.57
CA LEU A 42 -11.35 -0.10 -11.34
C LEU A 42 -11.36 -1.24 -12.36
N GLY A 43 -11.46 -2.47 -11.86
CA GLY A 43 -11.43 -3.68 -12.70
C GLY A 43 -10.05 -4.03 -13.27
N VAL A 44 -9.01 -3.25 -12.94
CA VAL A 44 -7.63 -3.47 -13.40
C VAL A 44 -6.90 -4.36 -12.41
N ASP A 45 -6.11 -5.31 -12.93
CA ASP A 45 -5.21 -6.08 -12.08
C ASP A 45 -4.00 -5.23 -11.70
N VAL A 46 -3.82 -5.01 -10.40
CA VAL A 46 -2.79 -4.11 -9.86
C VAL A 46 -1.86 -4.92 -8.99
N GLU A 47 -0.58 -4.92 -9.31
CA GLU A 47 0.44 -5.54 -8.46
C GLU A 47 1.21 -4.45 -7.71
N ILE A 48 1.42 -4.61 -6.40
CA ILE A 48 2.21 -3.66 -5.60
C ILE A 48 3.37 -4.39 -4.97
N ARG A 49 4.59 -3.86 -5.13
CA ARG A 49 5.80 -4.36 -4.49
C ARG A 49 6.35 -3.29 -3.56
N THR A 50 6.88 -3.72 -2.41
CA THR A 50 7.47 -2.80 -1.44
C THR A 50 8.83 -3.29 -1.01
N THR A 51 9.73 -2.38 -0.64
CA THR A 51 11.01 -2.77 -0.05
C THR A 51 10.87 -3.44 1.33
N LEU A 52 9.67 -3.42 1.93
CA LEU A 52 9.37 -4.11 3.19
C LEU A 52 9.09 -5.61 2.97
N THR A 53 8.46 -5.97 1.86
CA THR A 53 8.13 -7.36 1.48
C THR A 53 9.10 -7.96 0.47
N GLY A 54 10.08 -7.18 0.01
CA GLY A 54 11.10 -7.62 -0.93
C GLY A 54 10.53 -7.79 -2.34
N GLN A 55 10.69 -8.99 -2.90
CA GLN A 55 10.23 -9.32 -4.25
C GLN A 55 8.80 -9.88 -4.32
N GLU A 56 8.15 -10.13 -3.19
CA GLU A 56 6.78 -10.65 -3.21
C GLU A 56 5.77 -9.50 -3.28
N PRO A 57 4.79 -9.59 -4.21
CA PRO A 57 3.74 -8.59 -4.31
C PRO A 57 2.78 -8.68 -3.14
N LEU A 58 2.21 -7.53 -2.76
CA LEU A 58 1.19 -7.46 -1.73
C LEU A 58 -0.09 -8.15 -2.18
N LYS A 59 -0.71 -8.90 -1.27
CA LYS A 59 -1.97 -9.59 -1.53
C LYS A 59 -3.14 -8.65 -1.28
N TRP A 60 -4.00 -8.51 -2.29
CA TRP A 60 -5.30 -7.85 -2.14
C TRP A 60 -6.23 -8.70 -1.28
N THR A 61 -7.04 -8.05 -0.47
CA THR A 61 -8.13 -8.69 0.26
C THR A 61 -9.13 -9.28 -0.72
N GLU A 62 -9.59 -10.50 -0.44
CA GLU A 62 -10.67 -11.13 -1.18
C GLU A 62 -12.00 -10.40 -0.87
N GLY A 63 -12.60 -9.81 -1.90
CA GLY A 63 -13.87 -9.09 -1.77
C GLY A 63 -14.52 -8.86 -3.13
N THR A 64 -15.86 -8.89 -3.16
CA THR A 64 -16.65 -8.67 -4.39
C THR A 64 -16.78 -7.20 -4.78
N ASP A 65 -16.42 -6.29 -3.87
CA ASP A 65 -16.49 -4.85 -4.10
C ASP A 65 -15.07 -4.30 -4.35
N HIS A 66 -14.83 -3.87 -5.58
CA HIS A 66 -13.57 -3.24 -5.98
C HIS A 66 -13.25 -1.99 -5.17
N LEU A 67 -14.25 -1.31 -4.60
CA LEU A 67 -14.08 -0.14 -3.74
C LEU A 67 -13.63 -0.51 -2.32
N ALA A 68 -13.95 -1.72 -1.86
CA ALA A 68 -13.56 -2.23 -0.55
C ALA A 68 -12.24 -3.02 -0.59
N ALA A 69 -11.78 -3.42 -1.78
CA ALA A 69 -10.53 -4.14 -1.94
C ALA A 69 -9.32 -3.25 -1.60
N TYR A 70 -8.46 -3.74 -0.71
CA TYR A 70 -7.19 -3.12 -0.39
C TYR A 70 -6.11 -4.17 -0.22
N CYS A 71 -4.85 -3.75 -0.30
CA CYS A 71 -3.75 -4.52 0.29
C CYS A 71 -3.04 -3.63 1.31
N GLN A 72 -2.37 -4.24 2.29
CA GLN A 72 -1.66 -3.48 3.30
C GLN A 72 -0.37 -4.17 3.72
N VAL A 73 0.56 -3.36 4.20
CA VAL A 73 1.85 -3.80 4.74
C VAL A 73 2.08 -3.18 6.10
N GLU A 74 2.56 -3.97 7.06
CA GLU A 74 3.01 -3.49 8.36
C GLU A 74 4.45 -2.97 8.27
N CYS A 75 4.70 -1.80 8.84
CA CYS A 75 6.05 -1.29 9.03
C CYS A 75 6.68 -2.01 10.23
N THR A 76 7.54 -3.00 9.96
CA THR A 76 8.24 -3.77 11.02
C THR A 76 9.38 -2.99 11.67
N SER A 77 9.86 -1.94 11.01
CA SER A 77 10.90 -1.03 11.48
C SER A 77 10.50 0.42 11.21
N ALA A 78 10.92 1.34 12.08
CA ALA A 78 10.73 2.76 11.83
C ALA A 78 11.65 3.25 10.70
N GLY A 79 11.15 4.12 9.82
CA GLY A 79 11.94 4.66 8.72
C GLY A 79 11.14 5.07 7.51
N SER A 80 11.74 4.84 6.34
CA SER A 80 11.11 5.07 5.04
C SER A 80 11.22 3.79 4.21
N PHE A 81 10.24 3.56 3.36
CA PHE A 81 10.26 2.45 2.41
C PHE A 81 9.76 2.92 1.05
N LYS A 82 10.07 2.13 0.02
CA LYS A 82 9.63 2.40 -1.34
C LYS A 82 8.54 1.43 -1.73
N TYR A 83 7.60 1.88 -2.55
CA TYR A 83 6.72 1.00 -3.28
C TYR A 83 6.74 1.32 -4.76
N THR A 84 6.46 0.30 -5.55
CA THR A 84 6.20 0.36 -6.98
C THR A 84 4.91 -0.40 -7.24
N PHE A 85 4.09 0.07 -8.17
CA PHE A 85 2.95 -0.71 -8.63
C PHE A 85 2.94 -0.79 -10.15
N THR A 86 2.35 -1.86 -10.66
CA THR A 86 2.08 -2.11 -12.08
C THR A 86 0.60 -2.39 -12.26
N ALA A 87 0.07 -2.09 -13.44
CA ALA A 87 -1.34 -2.24 -13.78
C ALA A 87 -1.44 -3.03 -15.10
N ASP A 88 -2.23 -4.11 -15.12
CA ASP A 88 -2.37 -5.03 -16.27
C ASP A 88 -1.04 -5.59 -16.81
N GLY A 89 -0.01 -5.70 -15.96
CA GLY A 89 1.30 -6.23 -16.34
C GLY A 89 2.22 -5.27 -17.10
N GLU A 90 1.87 -3.97 -17.17
CA GLU A 90 2.72 -2.90 -17.72
C GLU A 90 3.76 -2.36 -16.73
#